data_AF-A0A0B3RT78-F1
#
_entry.id   AF-A0A0B3RT78-F1
#
_cell.length_a   1.000
_cell.length_b   1.000
_cell.length_c   1.000
_cell.angle_alpha   90.00
_cell.angle_beta   90.00
_cell.angle_gamma   90.00
#
_symmetry.space_group_name_H-M   'P 1'
#
loop_
_entity.id
_entity.type
_entity.pdbx_description
1 polymer ?
#
loop_
_entity_poly.entity_id
_entity_poly.type
_entity_poly.pdbx_seq_one_letter_code
_entity_poly.pdbx_strand_id
1 'polypeptide(L)' 'MSPALTEGANALWYARAVLADIASQDTATVIEACRLVERQGTDPMERKDAHALRATLEGEAA' A
#
# COMPACT_ATOMS: atom_id res chain seq x y z
N MET A 1 34.88 1.30 10.66
CA MET A 1 33.71 0.69 10.01
C MET A 1 32.91 1.80 9.38
N SER A 2 32.73 1.81 8.06
CA SER A 2 32.09 2.92 7.35
C SER A 2 30.57 2.94 7.62
N PRO A 3 29.99 4.08 8.03
CA PRO A 3 28.56 4.21 8.37
C PRO A 3 27.60 4.01 7.19
N ALA A 4 28.12 3.94 5.96
CA ALA A 4 27.34 3.75 4.74
C ALA A 4 26.67 2.36 4.61
N LEU A 5 27.19 1.33 5.30
CA LEU A 5 26.61 -0.03 5.24
C LEU A 5 25.31 -0.17 6.06
N THR A 6 25.11 0.70 7.04
CA THR A 6 23.95 0.65 7.96
C THR A 6 22.69 1.29 7.39
N GLU A 7 22.80 2.33 6.56
CA GLU A 7 21.64 3.00 5.95
C GLU A 7 21.01 2.20 4.79
N GLY A 8 21.83 1.62 3.91
CA GLY A 8 21.34 0.78 2.79
C GLY A 8 20.69 -0.52 3.25
N ALA A 9 21.17 -1.10 4.36
CA ALA A 9 20.54 -2.25 5.00
C ALA A 9 19.16 -1.91 5.61
N ASN A 10 18.99 -0.67 6.07
CA ASN A 10 17.75 -0.17 6.69
C ASN A 10 16.64 0.07 5.65
N ALA A 11 16.98 0.62 4.48
CA ALA A 11 16.02 0.82 3.38
C ALA A 11 15.51 -0.51 2.82
N LEU A 12 16.39 -1.52 2.69
CA LEU A 12 16.00 -2.86 2.26
C LEU A 12 15.16 -3.59 3.32
N TRP A 13 15.42 -3.35 4.61
CA TRP A 13 14.57 -3.87 5.68
C TRP A 13 13.16 -3.27 5.61
N TYR A 14 13.05 -1.94 5.47
CA TYR A 14 11.75 -1.28 5.35
C TYR A 14 10.98 -1.75 4.12
N ALA A 15 11.64 -1.86 2.96
CA ALA A 15 11.02 -2.40 1.75
C ALA A 15 10.53 -3.84 1.92
N ARG A 16 11.30 -4.71 2.61
CA ARG A 16 10.88 -6.09 2.90
C ARG A 16 9.73 -6.17 3.89
N ALA A 17 9.70 -5.31 4.91
CA ALA A 17 8.60 -5.23 5.86
C ALA A 17 7.31 -4.75 5.18
N VAL A 18 7.39 -3.73 4.33
CA VAL A 18 6.27 -3.26 3.51
C VAL A 18 5.80 -4.34 2.55
N LEU A 19 6.70 -5.06 1.88
CA LEU A 19 6.34 -6.17 0.99
C LEU A 19 5.69 -7.35 1.74
N ALA A 20 6.17 -7.68 2.94
CA ALA A 20 5.57 -8.72 3.77
C ALA A 20 4.19 -8.30 4.30
N ASP A 21 4.03 -7.03 4.66
CA ASP A 21 2.74 -6.45 5.08
C ASP A 21 1.74 -6.48 3.91
N ILE A 22 2.13 -5.99 2.71
CA ILE A 22 1.32 -6.07 1.49
C ILE A 22 0.96 -7.52 1.14
N ALA A 23 1.93 -8.44 1.20
CA ALA A 23 1.69 -9.86 0.93
C ALA A 23 0.78 -10.53 1.98
N SER A 24 0.67 -9.94 3.17
CA SER A 24 -0.22 -10.40 4.24
C SER A 24 -1.60 -9.75 4.21
N GLN A 25 -1.79 -8.68 3.43
CA GLN A 25 -3.08 -8.01 3.34
C GLN A 25 -4.02 -8.81 2.42
N ASP A 26 -5.06 -9.37 3.04
CA ASP A 26 -6.26 -9.87 2.37
C ASP A 26 -6.83 -8.78 1.46
N THR A 27 -7.22 -9.13 0.22
CA THR A 27 -7.90 -8.26 -0.75
C THR A 27 -9.01 -7.43 -0.10
N ALA A 28 -9.74 -7.99 0.88
CA ALA A 28 -10.76 -7.29 1.64
C ALA A 28 -10.21 -6.08 2.44
N THR A 29 -9.01 -6.21 3.01
CA THR A 29 -8.35 -5.13 3.76
C THR A 29 -7.91 -4.00 2.84
N VAL A 30 -7.38 -4.33 1.65
CA VAL A 30 -7.00 -3.35 0.63
C VAL A 30 -8.23 -2.57 0.13
N ILE A 31 -9.36 -3.27 -0.08
CA ILE A 31 -10.63 -2.65 -0.45
C ILE A 31 -11.10 -1.65 0.62
N GLU A 32 -11.04 -2.01 1.90
CA GLU A 32 -11.41 -1.09 2.99
C GLU A 32 -10.47 0.11 3.11
N ALA A 33 -9.17 -0.09 2.89
CA ALA A 33 -8.20 1.01 2.84
C ALA A 33 -8.51 1.99 1.69
N CYS A 34 -8.83 1.49 0.50
CA CYS A 34 -9.27 2.33 -0.62
C CYS A 34 -10.55 3.12 -0.26
N ARG A 35 -11.54 2.50 0.38
CA ARG A 35 -12.75 3.18 0.85
C ARG A 35 -12.46 4.26 1.90
N LEU A 36 -11.42 4.09 2.71
CA LEU A 36 -10.99 5.10 3.68
C LEU A 36 -10.37 6.31 2.97
N VAL A 37 -9.46 6.08 2.01
CA VAL A 37 -8.83 7.13 1.21
C VAL A 37 -9.86 7.90 0.38
N GLU A 38 -10.81 7.21 -0.27
CA GLU A 38 -11.90 7.86 -1.01
C GLU A 38 -12.73 8.82 -0.13
N ARG A 39 -12.96 8.46 1.14
CA ARG A 39 -13.77 9.25 2.09
C ARG A 39 -13.01 10.38 2.77
N GLN A 40 -11.73 10.17 3.10
CA GLN A 40 -10.97 11.05 4.00
C GLN A 40 -9.77 11.72 3.34
N GLY A 41 -9.35 11.26 2.15
CA GLY A 41 -8.21 11.80 1.42
C GLY A 41 -8.46 13.24 0.96
N THR A 42 -7.46 14.09 1.16
CA THR A 42 -7.51 15.49 0.73
C THR A 42 -6.99 15.69 -0.69
N ASP A 43 -6.19 14.75 -1.19
CA ASP A 43 -5.68 14.77 -2.57
C ASP A 43 -6.74 14.17 -3.53
N PRO A 44 -7.22 14.93 -4.55
CA PRO A 44 -8.12 14.42 -5.57
C PRO A 44 -7.54 13.25 -6.39
N MET A 45 -6.23 13.23 -6.62
CA MET A 45 -5.57 12.19 -7.39
C MET A 45 -5.48 10.88 -6.61
N GLU A 46 -5.08 10.94 -5.33
CA GLU A 46 -5.07 9.76 -4.46
C GLU A 46 -6.46 9.12 -4.32
N ARG A 47 -7.51 9.94 -4.20
CA ARG A 47 -8.89 9.44 -4.16
C ARG A 47 -9.29 8.74 -5.46
N LYS A 48 -8.88 9.29 -6.60
CA LYS A 48 -9.16 8.69 -7.92
C LYS A 48 -8.42 7.35 -8.08
N ASP A 49 -7.15 7.30 -7.69
CA ASP A 49 -6.33 6.09 -7.80
C ASP A 49 -6.81 5.00 -6.84
N ALA A 50 -7.20 5.37 -5.61
CA ALA A 50 -7.83 4.47 -4.65
C ALA A 50 -9.16 3.90 -5.18
N HIS A 51 -9.99 4.73 -5.81
CA HIS A 51 -11.24 4.28 -6.44
C HIS A 51 -10.99 3.29 -7.58
N ALA A 52 -10.03 3.57 -8.46
CA ALA A 52 -9.68 2.70 -9.57
C ALA A 52 -9.16 1.34 -9.07
N LEU A 53 -8.26 1.34 -8.09
CA LEU A 53 -7.72 0.13 -7.48
C LEU A 53 -8.83 -0.72 -6.84
N ARG A 54 -9.73 -0.10 -6.06
CA ARG A 54 -10.86 -0.80 -5.45
C ARG A 54 -11.75 -1.46 -6.50
N ALA A 55 -12.09 -0.74 -7.57
CA ALA A 55 -12.95 -1.25 -8.63
C ALA A 55 -12.32 -2.48 -9.34
N THR A 56 -11.00 -2.48 -9.53
CA THR A 56 -10.27 -3.64 -10.05
C THR A 56 -10.35 -4.83 -9.09
N LEU A 57 -10.05 -4.64 -7.81
CA LEU A 57 -10.04 -5.71 -6.81
C LEU A 57 -11.43 -6.30 -6.54
N GLU A 58 -12.47 -5.48 -6.51
CA GLU A 58 -13.87 -5.94 -6.40
C GLU A 58 -14.33 -6.71 -7.65
N GLY A 59 -13.76 -6.41 -8.82
CA GLY A 59 -14.00 -7.14 -10.07
C GLY A 59 -13.24 -8.46 -10.19
N GLU A 60 -12.07 -8.58 -9.58
CA GLU A 60 -11.30 -9.84 -9.50
C GLU A 60 -11.85 -10.81 -8.44
N ALA A 61 -12.63 -10.30 -7.47
CA ALA A 61 -13.30 -11.09 -6.44
C ALA A 61 -14.67 -11.65 -6.86
N ALA A 62 -15.14 -11.37 -8.08
CA ALA A 62 -16.43 -11.79 -8.64
C ALA A 62 -16.29 -13.01 -9.57
#